data_AF-A0A2W4QRY0-F1
#
_entry.id   AF-A0A2W4QRY0-F1
#
_cell.length_a   1.000
_cell.length_b   1.000
_cell.length_c   1.000
_cell.angle_alpha   90.00
_cell.angle_beta   90.00
_cell.angle_gamma   90.00
#
_symmetry.space_group_name_H-M   'P 1'
#
loop_
_entity.id
_entity.type
_entity.pdbx_description
1 polymer ?
#
loop_
_entity_poly.entity_id
_entity_poly.type
_entity_poly.pdbx_seq_one_letter_code
_entity_poly.pdbx_strand_id
1 'polypeptide(L)' 'MATRRYKISPGALTVTEEAGDPVDSDVIELTVELANTAVHDGAGTRTVSKLEVLESLERLKKHIIESPWPPA' A
#
# COMPACT_ATOMS: atom_id res chain seq x y z
N MET A 1 10.80 -2.64 -17.33
CA MET A 1 9.77 -3.49 -16.64
C MET A 1 8.58 -2.63 -16.21
N ALA A 2 7.35 -3.14 -16.19
CA ALA A 2 6.17 -2.39 -15.72
C ALA A 2 6.24 -2.09 -14.22
N THR A 3 5.98 -0.84 -13.81
CA THR A 3 5.92 -0.50 -12.37
C THR A 3 4.61 -0.99 -11.74
N ARG A 4 4.65 -1.47 -10.50
CA ARG A 4 3.44 -1.80 -9.72
C ARG A 4 3.27 -0.83 -8.56
N ARG A 5 2.07 -0.26 -8.44
CA ARG A 5 1.68 0.56 -7.29
C ARG A 5 0.77 -0.26 -6.39
N TYR A 6 1.27 -0.58 -5.20
CA TYR A 6 0.50 -1.26 -4.17
C TYR A 6 -0.14 -0.24 -3.25
N LYS A 7 -1.45 -0.37 -3.02
CA LYS A 7 -2.22 0.49 -2.11
C LYS A 7 -2.91 -0.37 -1.06
N ILE A 8 -2.79 0.04 0.19
CA ILE A 8 -3.54 -0.55 1.30
C ILE A 8 -3.96 0.56 2.26
N SER A 9 -5.25 0.61 2.56
CA SER A 9 -5.78 1.54 3.55
C SER A 9 -5.69 0.92 4.95
N PRO A 10 -5.47 1.72 6.00
CA PRO A 10 -5.55 1.23 7.39
C PRO A 10 -6.87 0.51 7.65
N GLY A 11 -6.81 -0.69 8.21
CA GLY A 11 -7.98 -1.55 8.47
C GLY A 11 -8.51 -2.32 7.26
N ALA A 12 -8.03 -2.04 6.04
CA ALA A 12 -8.45 -2.80 4.85
C ALA A 12 -7.88 -4.22 4.85
N LEU A 13 -8.67 -5.16 4.35
CA LEU A 13 -8.29 -6.57 4.24
C LEU A 13 -7.58 -6.88 2.91
N THR A 14 -7.70 -5.99 1.93
CA THR A 14 -7.25 -6.23 0.55
C THR A 14 -6.21 -5.20 0.14
N VAL A 15 -5.15 -5.66 -0.53
CA VAL A 15 -4.19 -4.82 -1.24
C VAL A 15 -4.73 -4.58 -2.65
N THR A 16 -4.75 -3.34 -3.08
CA THR A 16 -5.08 -2.97 -4.47
C THR A 16 -3.81 -2.75 -5.25
N GLU A 17 -3.76 -3.26 -6.47
CA GLU A 17 -2.63 -3.13 -7.37
C GLU A 17 -3.03 -2.35 -8.61
N GLU A 18 -2.23 -1.36 -8.96
CA GLU A 18 -2.37 -0.60 -10.20
C GLU A 18 -1.10 -0.78 -11.04
N ALA A 19 -1.27 -1.14 -12.31
CA ALA A 19 -0.18 -1.13 -13.28
C ALA A 19 0.19 0.33 -13.57
N GLY A 20 1.46 0.66 -13.35
CA GLY A 20 2.04 1.91 -13.81
C GLY A 20 2.73 1.73 -15.16
N ASP A 21 3.18 2.86 -15.71
CA ASP A 21 3.97 2.84 -16.93
C ASP A 21 5.28 2.06 -16.72
N PRO A 22 5.81 1.42 -17.78
CA PRO A 22 7.13 0.82 -17.73
C PRO A 22 8.17 1.91 -17.51
N VAL A 23 8.80 1.88 -16.34
CA VAL A 23 9.91 2.76 -15.98
C VAL A 23 11.03 1.86 -15.50
N ASP A 24 12.20 1.98 -16.13
CA ASP A 24 13.41 1.36 -15.61
C ASP A 24 13.89 2.22 -14.43
N SER A 25 13.61 1.74 -13.22
CA SER A 25 14.03 2.36 -11.97
C SER A 25 14.94 1.40 -11.21
N ASP A 26 16.17 1.84 -10.90
CA ASP A 26 17.07 1.15 -9.96
C ASP A 26 16.68 1.39 -8.49
N VAL A 27 15.58 2.13 -8.26
CA VAL A 27 15.12 2.57 -6.94
C VAL A 27 13.78 1.93 -6.61
N ILE A 28 13.68 1.37 -5.40
CA ILE A 28 12.42 0.92 -4.80
C ILE A 28 11.88 2.06 -3.93
N GLU A 29 10.76 2.66 -4.34
CA GLU A 29 10.10 3.74 -3.60
C GLU A 29 8.84 3.23 -2.89
N LEU A 30 8.71 3.58 -1.61
CA LEU A 30 7.52 3.34 -0.81
C LEU A 30 7.01 4.67 -0.26
N THR A 31 5.83 5.08 -0.71
CA THR A 31 5.16 6.29 -0.20
C THR A 31 4.11 5.90 0.82
N VAL A 32 4.18 6.50 2.02
CA VAL A 32 3.17 6.35 3.06
C VAL A 32 2.44 7.67 3.22
N GLU A 33 1.21 7.74 2.73
CA GLU A 33 0.38 8.93 2.84
C GLU A 33 -0.33 8.95 4.20
N LEU A 34 0.14 9.84 5.07
CA LEU A 34 -0.52 10.15 6.33
C LEU A 34 -1.34 11.43 6.15
N ALA A 35 -2.40 11.38 5.35
CA ALA A 35 -3.33 12.51 5.24
C ALA A 35 -3.83 12.88 6.64
N ASN A 36 -3.87 14.17 6.98
CA ASN A 36 -4.19 14.70 8.30
C ASN A 36 -5.38 13.97 8.98
N THR A 37 -5.05 12.98 9.82
CA THR A 37 -5.77 12.54 11.02
C THR A 37 -7.22 12.04 10.88
N ALA A 38 -7.66 11.57 9.71
CA ALA A 38 -9.05 11.15 9.53
C ALA A 38 -9.19 9.90 8.62
N VAL A 39 -9.04 8.71 9.19
CA VAL A 39 -9.75 7.54 8.68
C VAL A 39 -11.23 7.77 8.99
N HIS A 40 -12.06 7.75 7.95
CA HIS A 40 -13.51 7.76 8.14
C HIS A 40 -13.96 6.39 8.64
N ASP A 41 -14.29 6.32 9.92
CA ASP A 41 -14.84 5.14 10.58
C ASP A 41 -16.31 5.42 10.92
N GLY A 42 -17.20 5.11 9.97
CA GLY A 42 -18.61 5.45 10.07
C GLY A 42 -18.86 6.96 10.17
N ALA A 43 -19.38 7.43 11.30
CA ALA A 43 -19.75 8.82 11.54
C ALA A 43 -18.61 9.70 12.09
N GLY A 44 -17.40 9.15 12.29
CA GLY A 44 -16.27 9.85 12.91
C GLY A 44 -14.99 9.81 12.08
N THR A 45 -14.08 10.71 12.43
CA THR A 45 -12.71 10.77 11.89
C THR A 45 -11.71 10.44 12.99
N ARG A 46 -10.81 9.48 12.75
CA ARG A 46 -9.72 9.15 13.67
C ARG A 46 -8.35 9.19 13.00
N THR A 47 -7.30 9.42 13.76
CA THR A 47 -5.92 9.36 13.27
C THR A 47 -5.48 7.93 13.00
N VAL A 48 -4.66 7.73 11.96
CA VAL A 48 -3.95 6.47 11.71
C VAL A 48 -2.84 6.31 12.73
N SER A 49 -2.85 5.24 13.51
CA SER A 49 -1.79 4.95 14.47
C SER A 49 -0.55 4.36 13.78
N LYS A 50 0.62 4.53 14.40
CA LYS A 50 1.87 3.90 13.93
C LYS A 50 1.74 2.38 13.81
N LEU A 51 1.01 1.75 14.73
CA LEU A 51 0.79 0.30 14.72
C LEU A 51 0.06 -0.14 13.45
N GLU A 52 -1.01 0.56 13.08
CA GLU A 52 -1.78 0.25 11.86
C GLU A 52 -0.96 0.42 10.59
N VAL A 53 -0.08 1.41 10.55
CA VAL A 53 0.86 1.55 9.42
C VAL A 53 1.75 0.32 9.32
N LEU A 54 2.36 -0.11 10.42
CA LEU A 54 3.25 -1.28 10.44
C LEU A 54 2.52 -2.57 10.07
N GLU A 55 1.30 -2.78 10.58
CA GLU A 55 0.46 -3.92 10.22
C GLU A 55 0.11 -3.92 8.74
N SER A 56 -0.18 -2.75 8.17
CA SER A 56 -0.48 -2.60 6.75
C SER A 56 0.73 -2.91 5.87
N LEU A 57 1.93 -2.50 6.30
CA LEU A 57 3.18 -2.81 5.61
C LEU A 57 3.51 -4.31 5.64
N GLU A 58 3.29 -5.00 6.77
CA GLU A 58 3.47 -6.45 6.83
C GLU A 58 2.50 -7.20 5.91
N ARG A 59 1.25 -6.74 5.81
CA ARG A 59 0.29 -7.29 4.84
C ARG A 59 0.74 -7.07 3.40
N LEU A 60 1.21 -5.87 3.07
CA LEU A 60 1.69 -5.53 1.74
C LEU A 60 2.91 -6.37 1.35
N LYS A 61 3.86 -6.54 2.27
CA LYS A 61 5.01 -7.44 2.11
C LYS A 61 4.57 -8.88 1.84
N LYS A 62 3.63 -9.41 2.63
CA LYS A 62 3.10 -10.77 2.42
C LYS A 62 2.47 -10.90 1.03
N HIS A 63 1.65 -9.93 0.64
CA HIS A 63 1.00 -9.89 -0.67
C HIS A 63 1.99 -9.92 -1.83
N ILE A 64 3.09 -9.15 -1.74
CA ILE A 64 4.14 -9.12 -2.77
C ILE A 64 4.87 -10.47 -2.88
N ILE A 65 5.11 -11.15 -1.76
CA ILE A 65 5.80 -12.45 -1.74
C ILE A 65 4.91 -13.55 -2.35
N GLU A 66 3.61 -13.52 -2.06
CA GLU A 66 2.66 -14.55 -2.48
C GLU A 66 2.12 -14.33 -3.89
N SER A 67 2.08 -13.09 -4.37
CA SER A 67 1.55 -12.75 -5.69
C SER A 67 2.58 -12.97 -6.79
N PRO A 68 2.18 -13.54 -7.94
CA PRO A 68 3.09 -13.70 -9.07
C PRO A 68 3.53 -12.34 -9.61
N TRP A 69 4.84 -12.20 -9.81
CA TRP A 69 5.39 -11.05 -10.52
C TRP A 69 4.82 -10.98 -11.95
N PRO A 70 4.55 -9.78 -12.48
CA PRO A 70 4.13 -9.65 -13.87
C PRO A 70 5.22 -10.23 -14.79
N PRO A 71 4.85 -10.82 -15.94
CA PRO A 71 5.84 -11.20 -16.93
C PRO A 71 6.69 -9.97 -17.31
N ALA A 72 7.99 -10.21 -17.49
CA ALA A 72 8.98 -9.18 -17.78
C ALA A 72 8.69 -8.42 -19.09
#